data_AF-H1G263-F1
#
_entry.id   AF-H1G263-F1
#
_cell.length_a   1.000
_cell.length_b   1.000
_cell.length_c   1.000
_cell.angle_alpha   90.00
_cell.angle_beta   90.00
_cell.angle_gamma   90.00
#
_symmetry.space_group_name_H-M   'P 1'
#
loop_
_entity.id
_entity.type
_entity.pdbx_description
1 polymer ?
#
loop_
_entity_poly.entity_id
_entity_poly.type
_entity_poly.pdbx_seq_one_letter_code
_entity_poly.pdbx_strand_id
1 'polypeptide(L)' 'MVFAICEAREVEVVILNQGEDTTFEEDLAKDVLEIITVFSARLYGSRSRKNQKLLDGVKKAVEDAT' A
#
# COMPACT_ATOMS: atom_id res chain seq x y z
N MET A 1 -4.99 -1.29 12.10
CA MET A 1 -6.27 -2.01 12.35
C MET A 1 -6.09 -3.30 13.14
N VAL A 2 -5.08 -4.12 12.82
CA VAL A 2 -4.80 -5.38 13.54
C VAL A 2 -4.52 -5.18 15.04
N PHE A 3 -3.66 -4.22 15.42
CA PHE A 3 -3.32 -3.97 16.83
C PHE A 3 -4.54 -3.62 17.70
N ALA A 4 -5.44 -2.76 17.22
CA ALA A 4 -6.65 -2.38 17.94
C ALA A 4 -7.60 -3.57 18.16
N ILE A 5 -7.64 -4.54 17.23
CA ILE A 5 -8.43 -5.75 17.38
C ILE A 5 -7.80 -6.67 18.44
N CYS A 6 -6.48 -6.82 18.43
CA CYS A 6 -5.76 -7.61 19.43
C CYS A 6 -5.96 -7.04 20.84
N GLU A 7 -5.84 -5.72 21.00
CA GLU A 7 -6.09 -5.03 22.27
C GLU A 7 -7.52 -5.27 22.77
N ALA A 8 -8.53 -5.12 21.92
CA ALA A 8 -9.94 -5.37 22.27
C ALA A 8 -10.24 -6.83 22.65
N ARG A 9 -9.30 -7.75 22.40
CA ARG A 9 -9.40 -9.18 22.68
C ARG A 9 -8.41 -9.63 23.77
N GLU A 10 -7.72 -8.70 24.43
CA GLU A 10 -6.70 -8.99 25.43
C GLU A 10 -5.56 -9.88 24.88
N VAL A 11 -5.23 -9.70 23.59
CA VAL A 11 -4.14 -10.40 22.92
C VAL A 11 -2.92 -9.48 22.84
N GLU A 12 -1.81 -9.91 23.45
CA GLU A 12 -0.52 -9.22 23.37
C GLU A 12 0.12 -9.44 21.99
N VAL A 13 0.61 -8.36 21.38
CA VAL A 13 1.36 -8.41 20.13
C VAL A 13 2.81 -8.05 20.41
N VAL A 14 3.72 -8.99 20.20
CA VAL A 14 5.16 -8.82 20.38
C VAL A 14 5.85 -8.78 19.01
N ILE A 15 6.48 -7.66 18.67
CA ILE A 15 7.28 -7.52 17.45
C ILE A 15 8.70 -7.98 17.76
N LEU A 16 9.07 -9.17 17.27
CA LEU A 16 10.39 -9.76 17.54
C LEU A 16 11.51 -9.10 16.73
N ASN A 17 11.19 -8.67 15.50
CA ASN A 17 12.12 -8.03 14.59
C ASN A 17 11.43 -6.82 13.98
N GLN A 18 11.78 -5.63 14.45
CA GLN A 18 11.39 -4.40 13.78
C GLN A 18 12.33 -4.19 12.60
N GLY A 19 11.78 -3.99 11.40
CA GLY A 19 12.56 -3.67 10.20
C GLY A 19 13.20 -2.29 10.29
N GLU A 20 13.93 -1.89 9.25
CA GLU A 20 14.40 -0.51 9.13
C GLU A 20 13.21 0.46 9.06
N ASP A 21 13.34 1.60 9.73
CA ASP A 21 12.38 2.68 9.63
C ASP A 21 12.44 3.23 8.19
N THR A 22 11.36 3.04 7.45
CA THR A 22 11.11 3.69 6.16
C THR A 22 10.70 5.14 6.39
N THR A 23 10.92 5.99 5.39
CA THR A 23 10.43 7.37 5.49
C THR A 23 8.90 7.38 5.41
N PHE A 24 8.27 8.40 6.00
CA PHE A 24 6.83 8.57 5.92
C PHE A 24 6.36 8.63 4.45
N GLU A 25 7.13 9.31 3.60
CA GLU A 25 6.87 9.42 2.17
C GLU A 25 6.91 8.06 1.46
N GLU A 26 7.89 7.21 1.79
CA GLU A 26 8.00 5.85 1.23
C GLU A 26 6.83 4.95 1.62
N ASP A 27 6.41 5.00 2.88
CA ASP A 27 5.26 4.22 3.36
C ASP A 27 3.96 4.72 2.73
N LEU A 28 3.76 6.04 2.69
CA LEU A 28 2.60 6.64 2.05
C LEU A 28 2.52 6.28 0.58
N ALA A 29 3.64 6.33 -0.14
CA ALA A 29 3.72 5.94 -1.55
C ALA A 29 3.31 4.48 -1.76
N LYS A 30 3.82 3.55 -0.95
CA LYS A 30 3.47 2.12 -1.01
C LYS A 30 1.99 1.89 -0.76
N ASP A 31 1.44 2.46 0.32
CA ASP A 31 0.04 2.30 0.70
C ASP A 31 -0.90 2.82 -0.39
N VAL A 32 -0.62 4.00 -0.94
CA VAL A 32 -1.45 4.59 -2.01
C VAL A 32 -1.35 3.78 -3.31
N LEU A 33 -0.16 3.30 -3.68
CA LEU A 33 0.02 2.43 -4.85
C LEU A 33 -0.76 1.12 -4.71
N GLU A 34 -0.77 0.51 -3.54
CA GLU A 34 -1.51 -0.72 -3.26
C GLU A 34 -3.02 -0.49 -3.39
N ILE A 35 -3.54 0.58 -2.77
CA ILE A 35 -4.93 1.00 -2.88
C ILE A 35 -5.32 1.18 -4.35
N ILE A 36 -4.55 1.99 -5.10
CA ILE A 36 -4.82 2.25 -6.51
C ILE A 36 -4.84 0.96 -7.31
N THR A 37 -3.90 0.04 -7.07
CA THR A 37 -3.82 -1.26 -7.74
C THR A 37 -5.09 -2.10 -7.56
N VAL A 38 -5.63 -2.16 -6.35
CA VAL A 38 -6.88 -2.88 -6.06
C VAL A 38 -8.07 -2.22 -6.75
N PHE A 39 -8.19 -0.89 -6.63
CA PHE A 39 -9.32 -0.16 -7.22
C PHE A 39 -9.30 -0.15 -8.74
N SER A 40 -8.14 0.02 -9.36
CA SER A 40 -7.99 0.04 -10.82
C SER A 40 -8.28 -1.33 -11.44
N ALA A 41 -7.87 -2.40 -10.77
CA ALA A 41 -8.23 -3.77 -11.14
C ALA A 41 -9.75 -4.00 -11.05
N ARG A 42 -10.42 -3.44 -10.03
CA ARG A 42 -11.89 -3.53 -9.89
C ARG A 42 -12.65 -2.69 -10.92
N LEU A 43 -12.13 -1.49 -11.26
CA LEU A 43 -12.76 -0.57 -12.22
C LEU A 43 -12.58 -1.01 -13.67
N TYR A 44 -11.38 -1.45 -14.04
CA TYR A 44 -11.03 -1.70 -15.43
C TYR A 44 -10.78 -3.17 -15.75
N GLY A 45 -10.67 -4.04 -14.74
CA GLY A 45 -10.17 -5.40 -14.87
C GLY A 45 -8.64 -5.45 -14.78
N SER A 46 -8.10 -6.43 -14.07
CA SER A 46 -6.66 -6.54 -13.80
C SER A 46 -5.78 -6.61 -15.05
N ARG A 47 -6.29 -7.21 -16.14
CA ARG A 47 -5.58 -7.34 -17.43
C ARG A 47 -5.90 -6.24 -18.45
N SER A 48 -6.68 -5.24 -18.07
CA SER A 48 -7.05 -4.16 -18.99
C SER A 48 -5.86 -3.27 -19.32
N ARG A 49 -5.74 -2.86 -20.60
CA ARG A 49 -4.75 -1.86 -21.01
C ARG A 49 -4.92 -0.52 -20.28
N LYS A 50 -6.15 -0.18 -19.88
CA LYS A 50 -6.43 1.02 -19.07
C LYS A 50 -5.85 0.88 -17.66
N ASN A 51 -5.97 -0.32 -17.06
CA ASN A 51 -5.37 -0.62 -15.76
C ASN A 51 -3.84 -0.47 -15.83
N GLN A 52 -3.21 -1.10 -16.83
CA GLN A 52 -1.76 -1.03 -17.00
C GLN A 52 -1.25 0.41 -17.18
N LYS A 53 -1.87 1.17 -18.10
CA LYS A 53 -1.48 2.57 -18.34
C LYS A 53 -1.63 3.46 -17.10
N LEU A 54 -2.66 3.23 -16.29
CA LEU A 54 -2.87 3.97 -15.05
C LEU A 54 -1.77 3.65 -14.02
N LEU A 55 -1.48 2.36 -13.81
CA LEU A 55 -0.47 1.94 -12.85
C LEU A 55 0.94 2.42 -13.24
N ASP A 56 1.28 2.38 -14.52
CA ASP A 56 2.56 2.90 -15.01
C ASP A 56 2.68 4.41 -14.77
N GLY A 57 1.60 5.16 -15.01
CA GLY A 57 1.57 6.61 -14.77
C GLY A 57 1.70 6.97 -13.29
N VAL A 58 1.01 6.25 -12.41
CA VAL A 58 1.07 6.47 -10.96
C VAL A 58 2.45 6.11 -10.41
N LYS A 59 3.02 4.96 -10.81
CA LYS A 59 4.37 4.57 -10.40
C LYS A 59 5.40 5.63 -10.77
N LYS A 60 5.36 6.12 -12.00
CA LYS A 60 6.26 7.19 -12.44
C LYS A 60 6.08 8.46 -11.61
N ALA A 61 4.85 8.87 -11.31
CA ALA A 61 4.58 10.05 -10.51
C ALA A 61 5.10 9.92 -9.07
N VAL A 62 5.09 8.72 -8.49
CA VAL A 62 5.70 8.43 -7.19
C VAL A 62 7.23 8.53 -7.28
N GLU A 63 7.84 7.89 -8.28
CA GLU A 63 9.30 7.94 -8.50
C GLU A 63 9.81 9.38 -8.71
N ASP A 64 9.04 10.20 -9.43
CA ASP A 64 9.39 11.61 -9.66
C ASP A 64 9.25 12.49 -8.39
N ALA A 65 8.54 12.02 -7.36
CA ALA A 65 8.23 12.76 -6.14
C ALA A 65 9.07 12.37 -4.91
N THR A 66 9.89 11.33 -5.02
CA THR A 66 10.77 10.80 -3.96
C THR A 66 12.23 11.08 -4.31
#